data_AF-A0A662RUN1-F1
#
_entry.id   AF-A0A662RUN1-F1
#
_cell.length_a   1.000
_cell.length_b   1.000
_cell.length_c   1.000
_cell.angle_alpha   90.00
_cell.angle_beta   90.00
_cell.angle_gamma   90.00
#
_symmetry.space_group_name_H-M   'P 1'
#
loop_
_entity.id
_entity.type
_entity.pdbx_description
1 polymer ?
#
loop_
_entity_poly.entity_id
_entity_poly.type
_entity_poly.pdbx_seq_one_letter_code
_entity_poly.pdbx_strand_id
1 'polypeptide(L)'
;MGRKIVEVVIGTVEVESGPGPGPGPGPSPSVIDSFIEEHRKLKNILDRYGAQGMCVPRSALERESGIKGERLDKHIEVFQAHSAISEVDGDILCGREALSKLKEKIKLEL
;
A
#
# COMPACT_ATOMS: atom_id res chain seq x y z
N MET A 1 -20.84 15.10 -38.69
CA MET A 1 -20.23 14.30 -37.60
C MET A 1 -18.77 14.06 -37.93
N GLY A 2 -17.84 14.64 -37.18
CA GLY A 2 -16.41 14.38 -37.32
C GLY A 2 -15.69 14.87 -36.08
N ARG A 3 -15.28 13.95 -35.20
CA ARG A 3 -14.55 14.28 -33.97
C ARG A 3 -13.09 14.55 -34.34
N LYS A 4 -12.63 15.77 -34.09
CA LYS A 4 -11.23 16.18 -34.25
C LYS A 4 -10.49 15.82 -32.98
N ILE A 5 -9.57 14.86 -33.07
CA ILE A 5 -8.68 14.46 -31.97
C ILE A 5 -7.58 15.51 -31.89
N VAL A 6 -7.39 16.11 -30.73
CA VAL A 6 -6.33 17.10 -30.49
C VAL A 6 -5.18 16.32 -29.84
N GLU A 7 -4.14 16.02 -30.62
CA GLU A 7 -2.87 15.51 -30.12
C GLU A 7 -2.18 16.63 -29.33
N VAL A 8 -2.05 16.45 -28.02
CA VAL A 8 -1.23 17.32 -27.18
C VAL A 8 0.21 16.80 -27.26
N VAL A 9 1.00 17.47 -28.09
CA VAL A 9 2.45 17.26 -28.22
C VAL A 9 3.14 17.85 -26.99
N ILE A 10 3.73 17.01 -26.13
CA ILE A 10 4.62 17.44 -25.06
C ILE A 10 6.04 17.04 -25.44
N GLY A 11 6.84 18.04 -25.84
CA GLY A 11 8.31 18.09 -25.75
C GLY A 11 9.10 16.95 -26.42
N THR A 12 9.71 17.25 -27.56
CA THR A 12 10.77 16.42 -28.17
C THR A 12 12.00 16.40 -27.27
N VAL A 13 12.28 15.26 -26.62
CA VAL A 13 13.63 14.96 -26.12
C VAL A 13 14.41 14.34 -27.27
N GLU A 14 15.55 14.92 -27.60
CA GLU A 14 16.46 14.39 -28.62
C GLU A 14 16.96 13.02 -28.16
N VAL A 15 16.46 11.96 -28.80
CA VAL A 15 16.95 10.59 -28.59
C VAL A 15 18.17 10.40 -29.48
N GLU A 16 19.34 10.64 -28.91
CA GLU A 16 20.59 10.12 -29.45
C GLU A 16 20.47 8.58 -29.54
N SER A 17 20.71 8.04 -30.73
CA SER A 17 20.61 6.62 -31.07
C SER A 17 21.68 5.79 -30.34
N GLY A 18 21.53 5.63 -29.02
CA GLY A 18 22.24 4.66 -28.19
C GLY A 18 21.51 3.31 -28.15
N PRO A 19 22.17 2.22 -27.73
CA PRO A 19 21.56 0.89 -27.66
C PRO A 19 20.31 0.96 -26.77
N GLY A 20 19.22 0.35 -27.25
CA GLY A 20 17.85 0.62 -26.81
C GLY A 20 17.58 0.50 -25.30
N PRO A 21 16.38 0.90 -24.85
CA PRO A 21 16.03 0.89 -23.44
C PRO A 21 15.93 -0.57 -22.96
N GLY A 22 17.05 -1.11 -22.50
CA GLY A 22 17.05 -2.28 -21.66
C GLY A 22 16.24 -1.98 -20.40
N PRO A 23 15.71 -3.01 -19.71
CA PRO A 23 15.11 -2.81 -18.40
C PRO A 23 16.13 -2.07 -17.54
N GLY A 24 15.78 -0.88 -17.05
CA GLY A 24 16.64 -0.12 -16.17
C GLY A 24 17.09 -0.99 -14.99
N PRO A 25 18.24 -0.70 -14.35
CA PRO A 25 18.72 -1.48 -13.23
C PRO A 25 17.61 -1.60 -12.17
N GLY A 26 17.31 -2.84 -11.78
CA GLY A 26 16.34 -3.13 -10.73
C GLY A 26 16.71 -2.45 -9.41
N PRO A 27 15.77 -2.33 -8.46
CA PRO A 27 16.04 -1.71 -7.17
C PRO A 27 17.23 -2.38 -6.48
N SER A 28 18.09 -1.57 -5.85
CA SER A 28 19.22 -2.11 -5.09
C SER A 28 18.72 -2.99 -3.93
N PRO A 29 19.45 -4.07 -3.57
CA PRO A 29 19.04 -4.99 -2.50
C PRO A 29 18.69 -4.28 -1.17
N SER A 30 19.44 -3.23 -0.82
CA SER A 30 19.21 -2.41 0.37
C SER A 30 17.83 -1.76 0.45
N VAL A 31 17.24 -1.40 -0.70
CA VAL A 31 15.91 -0.77 -0.76
C VAL A 31 14.81 -1.81 -0.52
N ILE A 32 15.01 -3.02 -1.02
CA ILE A 32 14.09 -4.15 -0.81
C ILE A 32 14.12 -4.60 0.65
N ASP A 33 15.30 -4.73 1.25
CA ASP A 33 15.44 -5.11 2.66
C ASP A 33 14.74 -4.10 3.58
N SER A 34 14.96 -2.80 3.33
CA SER A 34 14.30 -1.73 4.09
C SER A 34 12.78 -1.80 3.97
N PHE A 35 12.26 -2.06 2.75
CA PHE A 35 10.83 -2.22 2.52
C PHE A 35 10.27 -3.43 3.28
N ILE A 36 10.99 -4.55 3.30
CA ILE A 36 10.57 -5.77 4.02
C ILE A 36 10.50 -5.50 5.52
N GLU A 37 11.50 -4.83 6.10
CA GLU A 37 11.52 -4.50 7.53
C GLU A 37 10.37 -3.56 7.93
N GLU A 38 10.16 -2.52 7.14
CA GLU A 38 9.04 -1.57 7.31
C GLU A 38 7.69 -2.28 7.20
N HIS A 39 7.52 -3.12 6.18
CA HIS A 39 6.28 -3.86 5.95
C HIS A 39 6.01 -4.86 7.09
N ARG A 40 7.04 -5.56 7.58
CA ARG A 40 6.92 -6.43 8.76
C ARG A 40 6.53 -5.65 10.01
N LYS A 41 7.09 -4.45 10.21
CA LYS A 41 6.74 -3.57 11.34
C LYS A 41 5.26 -3.18 11.30
N LEU A 42 4.77 -2.75 10.14
CA LEU A 42 3.35 -2.41 9.94
C LEU A 42 2.44 -3.61 10.17
N LYS A 43 2.82 -4.78 9.65
CA LYS A 43 2.07 -6.03 9.87
C LYS A 43 1.94 -6.33 11.37
N ASN A 44 3.03 -6.23 12.13
CA ASN A 44 2.99 -6.48 13.57
C ASN A 44 2.05 -5.52 14.31
N ILE A 45 1.97 -4.25 13.89
CA ILE A 45 1.02 -3.29 14.47
C ILE A 45 -0.41 -3.76 14.15
N LEU A 46 -0.72 -4.03 12.88
CA LEU A 46 -2.03 -4.53 12.45
C LEU A 46 -2.45 -5.80 13.20
N ASP A 47 -1.53 -6.76 13.38
CA ASP A 47 -1.79 -7.99 14.11
C ASP A 47 -2.07 -7.75 15.60
N ARG A 48 -1.33 -6.84 16.27
CA ARG A 48 -1.56 -6.52 17.70
C ARG A 48 -2.96 -5.93 17.95
N TYR A 49 -3.40 -5.03 17.08
CA TYR A 49 -4.76 -4.49 17.14
C TYR A 49 -5.80 -5.53 16.72
N GLY A 50 -5.49 -6.29 15.67
CA GLY A 50 -6.33 -7.37 15.20
C GLY A 50 -6.56 -8.43 16.25
N ALA A 51 -5.56 -8.74 17.08
CA ALA A 51 -5.68 -9.67 18.18
C ALA A 51 -6.68 -9.23 19.26
N GLN A 52 -7.00 -7.94 19.31
CA GLN A 52 -7.99 -7.34 20.19
C GLN A 52 -9.34 -7.14 19.48
N GLY A 53 -9.46 -7.55 18.22
CA GLY A 53 -10.63 -7.31 17.36
C GLY A 53 -10.83 -5.84 17.02
N MET A 54 -9.73 -5.07 16.93
CA MET A 54 -9.75 -3.64 16.62
C MET A 54 -9.12 -3.37 15.26
N CYS A 55 -9.72 -2.45 14.52
CA CYS A 55 -9.10 -1.86 13.34
C CYS A 55 -8.20 -0.70 13.72
N VAL A 56 -7.26 -0.37 12.85
CA VAL A 56 -6.20 0.60 13.13
C VAL A 56 -6.44 1.84 12.29
N PRO A 57 -6.59 3.04 12.88
CA PRO A 57 -6.59 4.26 12.11
C PRO A 57 -5.20 4.50 11.53
N ARG A 58 -5.14 5.07 10.32
CA ARG A 58 -3.91 5.43 9.62
C ARG A 58 -2.96 6.24 10.50
N SER A 59 -3.50 7.19 11.25
CA SER A 59 -2.73 8.02 12.19
C SER A 59 -2.04 7.22 13.31
N ALA A 60 -2.58 6.08 13.73
CA ALA A 60 -1.92 5.18 14.67
C ALA A 60 -0.80 4.38 14.01
N LEU A 61 -0.99 3.91 12.77
CA LEU A 61 0.08 3.29 11.99
C LEU A 61 1.24 4.25 11.78
N GLU A 62 0.98 5.50 11.40
CA GLU A 62 2.01 6.52 11.23
C GLU A 62 2.79 6.78 12.51
N ARG A 63 2.08 6.93 13.63
CA ARG A 63 2.69 7.20 14.95
C ARG A 63 3.54 6.03 15.45
N GLU A 64 3.04 4.80 15.34
CA GLU A 64 3.72 3.61 15.89
C GLU A 64 4.83 3.08 14.97
N SER A 65 4.63 3.16 13.66
CA SER A 65 5.64 2.72 12.69
C SER A 65 6.71 3.79 12.44
N GLY A 66 6.37 5.07 12.58
CA GLY A 66 7.21 6.19 12.14
C GLY A 66 7.21 6.41 10.63
N ILE A 67 6.47 5.60 9.86
CA ILE A 67 6.37 5.66 8.40
C ILE A 67 5.18 6.57 8.04
N LYS A 68 5.38 7.51 7.11
CA LYS A 68 4.37 8.55 6.79
C LYS A 68 4.25 8.79 5.28
N GLY A 69 3.15 9.44 4.90
CA GLY A 69 2.91 9.90 3.53
C GLY A 69 3.00 8.77 2.49
N GLU A 70 3.58 9.08 1.33
CA GLU A 70 3.65 8.17 0.18
C GLU A 70 4.33 6.83 0.51
N ARG A 71 5.28 6.81 1.46
CA ARG A 71 5.93 5.55 1.87
C ARG A 71 4.93 4.63 2.57
N LEU A 72 4.09 5.17 3.44
CA LEU A 72 3.03 4.40 4.10
C LEU A 72 1.96 3.98 3.09
N ASP A 73 1.59 4.86 2.15
CA ASP A 73 0.63 4.55 1.08
C ASP A 73 1.02 3.30 0.31
N LYS A 74 2.28 3.23 -0.14
CA LYS A 74 2.81 2.06 -0.85
C LYS A 74 2.71 0.77 -0.05
N HIS A 75 2.94 0.82 1.27
CA HIS A 75 2.76 -0.38 2.09
C HIS A 75 1.30 -0.78 2.22
N ILE A 76 0.39 0.19 2.37
CA ILE A 76 -1.06 -0.05 2.45
C ILE A 76 -1.55 -0.68 1.14
N GLU A 77 -1.15 -0.13 -0.01
CA GLU A 77 -1.47 -0.67 -1.33
C GLU A 77 -1.02 -2.13 -1.47
N VAL A 78 0.20 -2.46 -1.04
CA VAL A 78 0.71 -3.84 -1.05
C VAL A 78 -0.10 -4.75 -0.13
N PHE A 79 -0.46 -4.29 1.08
CA PHE A 79 -1.33 -5.08 1.96
C PHE A 79 -2.72 -5.32 1.35
N GLN A 80 -3.31 -4.31 0.70
CA GLN A 80 -4.62 -4.41 0.05
C GLN A 80 -4.57 -5.32 -1.19
N ALA A 81 -3.50 -5.26 -1.98
CA ALA A 81 -3.29 -6.11 -3.15
C ALA A 81 -3.28 -7.62 -2.80
N HIS A 82 -2.81 -7.96 -1.60
CA HIS A 82 -2.85 -9.33 -1.06
C HIS A 82 -4.07 -9.60 -0.17
N SER A 83 -5.04 -8.68 -0.15
CA SER A 83 -6.24 -8.71 0.69
C SER A 83 -5.91 -8.95 2.18
N ALA A 84 -4.75 -8.52 2.65
CA ALA A 84 -4.31 -8.70 4.03
C ALA A 84 -5.02 -7.73 4.99
N ILE A 85 -5.41 -6.57 4.46
CA ILE A 85 -6.20 -5.55 5.16
C ILE A 85 -7.38 -5.10 4.30
N SER A 86 -8.38 -4.50 4.94
CA SER A 86 -9.51 -3.82 4.32
C SER A 86 -9.66 -2.43 4.92
N GLU A 87 -10.00 -1.45 4.07
CA GLU A 87 -10.32 -0.10 4.52
C GLU A 87 -11.82 0.00 4.82
N VAL A 88 -12.19 0.50 6.00
CA VAL A 88 -13.58 0.48 6.50
C VAL A 88 -14.19 1.88 6.63
N ASP A 89 -13.39 2.95 6.55
CA ASP A 89 -13.88 4.34 6.54
C ASP A 89 -12.76 5.32 6.14
N GLY A 90 -12.22 5.22 4.92
CA GLY A 90 -11.20 6.11 4.35
C GLY A 90 -9.79 6.07 4.99
N ASP A 91 -9.74 5.93 6.31
CA ASP A 91 -8.54 6.04 7.14
C ASP A 91 -8.45 4.90 8.16
N ILE A 92 -9.45 4.01 8.23
CA ILE A 92 -9.46 2.88 9.16
C ILE A 92 -9.12 1.59 8.42
N LEU A 93 -8.02 0.95 8.83
CA LEU A 93 -7.51 -0.28 8.24
C LEU A 93 -7.74 -1.47 9.18
N CYS A 94 -8.48 -2.46 8.71
CA CYS A 94 -8.77 -3.69 9.42
C CYS A 94 -7.96 -4.83 8.83
N GLY A 95 -7.07 -5.44 9.62
CA GLY A 95 -6.45 -6.71 9.24
C GLY A 95 -7.46 -7.87 9.27
N ARG A 96 -7.17 -8.96 8.56
CA ARG A 96 -8.02 -10.18 8.57
C ARG A 96 -8.31 -10.69 9.98
N GLU A 97 -7.31 -10.69 10.87
CA GLU A 97 -7.51 -11.15 12.25
C GLU A 97 -8.47 -10.23 13.02
N ALA A 98 -8.37 -8.91 12.80
CA ALA A 98 -9.29 -7.94 13.39
C ALA A 98 -10.73 -8.25 12.99
N LEU A 99 -10.97 -8.48 11.68
CA LEU A 99 -12.28 -8.80 11.14
C LEU A 99 -12.80 -10.14 11.67
N SER A 100 -11.94 -11.15 11.77
CA SER A 100 -12.30 -12.46 12.34
C SER A 100 -12.75 -12.33 13.80
N LYS A 101 -11.98 -11.64 14.64
CA LYS A 101 -12.32 -11.44 16.05
C LYS A 101 -13.51 -10.51 16.24
N LEU A 102 -13.66 -9.52 15.38
CA LEU A 102 -14.84 -8.65 15.37
C LEU A 102 -16.09 -9.48 15.10
N LYS A 103 -16.06 -10.36 14.09
CA LYS A 103 -17.14 -11.31 13.76
C LYS A 103 -17.50 -12.20 14.95
N GLU A 104 -16.50 -12.77 15.64
CA GLU A 104 -16.73 -13.57 16.85
C GLU A 104 -17.41 -12.76 17.96
N LYS A 105 -16.95 -11.53 18.21
CA LYS A 105 -17.48 -10.65 19.26
C LYS A 105 -18.93 -10.24 19.03
N ILE A 106 -19.29 -9.93 17.78
CA ILE A 106 -20.64 -9.47 17.43
C ILE A 106 -21.61 -10.64 17.20
N LYS A 107 -21.15 -11.90 17.27
CA LYS A 107 -21.96 -13.09 16.95
C LYS A 107 -22.76 -12.90 15.65
N LEU A 108 -22.16 -12.28 14.63
CA LEU A 108 -22.79 -12.20 13.32
C LEU A 108 -22.79 -13.61 12.73
N GLU A 109 -23.91 -14.30 12.92
CA GLU A 109 -24.33 -15.36 12.02
C GLU A 109 -24.63 -14.69 10.68
N LEU A 110 -23.96 -15.16 9.62
CA LEU A 110 -24.27 -14.82 8.24
C LEU A 110 -25.17 -15.93 7.70
#